data_AF-A0A1Y3C9C3-F1
#
_entry.id   AF-A0A1Y3C9C3-F1
#
_cell.length_a   1.000
_cell.length_b   1.000
_cell.length_c   1.000
_cell.angle_alpha   90.00
_cell.angle_beta   90.00
_cell.angle_gamma   90.00
#
_symmetry.space_group_name_H-M   'P 1'
#
loop_
_entity.id
_entity.type
_entity.pdbx_description
1 polymer ?
#
loop_
_entity_poly.entity_id
_entity_poly.type
_entity_poly.pdbx_seq_one_letter_code
_entity_poly.pdbx_strand_id
1 'polypeptide(L)'
;MNCFTLMLTTLFISPSSNLVKLSTLFNHNVKSASSYRRIQRFLTEHVIDFNQVATFIFELFSLEKVTLTLDRTNWKWGKKTLIS
;
A
#
# COMPACT_ATOMS: atom_id res chain seq x y z
N MET A 1 -14.27 -3.67 -1.82
CA MET A 1 -13.14 -4.56 -1.44
C MET A 1 -12.22 -4.93 -2.59
N ASN A 2 -12.69 -5.27 -3.81
CA ASN A 2 -11.82 -5.70 -4.92
C ASN A 2 -10.63 -4.76 -5.26
N CYS A 3 -10.80 -3.44 -5.16
CA CYS A 3 -9.71 -2.49 -5.43
C CYS A 3 -8.56 -2.62 -4.43
N PHE A 4 -8.87 -2.79 -3.14
CA PHE A 4 -7.88 -2.94 -2.08
C PHE A 4 -7.14 -4.27 -2.19
N THR A 5 -7.88 -5.38 -2.39
CA THR A 5 -7.27 -6.70 -2.57
C THR A 5 -6.34 -6.73 -3.78
N LEU A 6 -6.76 -6.18 -4.93
CA LEU A 6 -5.91 -6.08 -6.12
C LEU A 6 -4.67 -5.19 -5.88
N MET A 7 -4.80 -4.14 -5.07
CA MET A 7 -3.67 -3.27 -4.72
C MET A 7 -2.66 -4.00 -3.85
N LEU A 8 -3.11 -4.72 -2.82
CA LEU A 8 -2.23 -5.52 -1.97
C LEU A 8 -1.53 -6.62 -2.75
N THR A 9 -2.26 -7.38 -3.58
CA THR A 9 -1.65 -8.46 -4.37
C THR A 9 -0.66 -7.92 -5.39
N THR A 10 -0.96 -6.81 -6.06
CA THR A 10 0.00 -6.18 -6.98
C THR A 10 1.23 -5.61 -6.28
N LEU A 11 1.08 -5.06 -5.08
CA LEU A 11 2.23 -4.61 -4.29
C LEU A 11 3.14 -5.77 -3.86
N PHE A 12 2.57 -6.94 -3.53
CA PHE A 12 3.37 -8.12 -3.19
C PHE A 12 4.10 -8.73 -4.40
N ILE A 13 3.50 -8.67 -5.58
CA ILE A 13 4.08 -9.25 -6.80
C ILE A 13 5.06 -8.27 -7.46
N SER A 14 4.81 -6.97 -7.37
CA SER A 14 5.61 -5.94 -8.05
C SER A 14 6.92 -5.67 -7.32
N PRO A 15 8.06 -5.61 -8.03
CA PRO A 15 9.33 -5.16 -7.46
C PRO A 15 9.40 -3.63 -7.27
N SER A 16 8.31 -2.90 -7.50
CA SER A 16 8.27 -1.44 -7.46
C SER A 16 6.95 -0.91 -6.90
N SER A 17 7.04 0.15 -6.10
CA SER A 17 5.88 0.93 -5.62
C SER A 17 5.40 2.00 -6.62
N ASN A 18 5.99 2.08 -7.83
CA ASN A 18 5.58 3.06 -8.82
C ASN A 18 4.17 2.75 -9.35
N LEU A 19 3.24 3.70 -9.21
CA LEU A 19 1.83 3.49 -9.55
C LEU A 19 1.57 3.17 -11.03
N VAL A 20 2.40 3.67 -11.96
CA VAL A 20 2.27 3.35 -13.40
C VAL A 20 2.68 1.91 -13.67
N LYS A 21 3.72 1.42 -12.98
CA LYS A 21 4.11 0.00 -13.04
C LYS A 21 3.07 -0.89 -12.38
N LEU A 22 2.51 -0.47 -11.24
CA LEU A 22 1.45 -1.23 -10.58
C LEU A 22 0.19 -1.33 -11.44
N SER A 23 -0.17 -0.27 -12.18
CA SER A 23 -1.39 -0.27 -12.99
C SER A 23 -1.38 -1.27 -14.14
N THR A 24 -0.22 -1.76 -14.58
CA THR A 24 -0.12 -2.82 -15.59
C THR A 24 -0.39 -4.22 -15.03
N LEU A 25 -0.19 -4.42 -13.72
CA LEU A 25 -0.42 -5.68 -13.02
C LEU A 25 -1.79 -5.73 -12.31
N PHE A 26 -2.44 -4.58 -12.16
CA PHE A 26 -3.63 -4.41 -11.30
C PHE A 26 -4.88 -5.12 -11.79
N ASN A 27 -5.12 -5.12 -13.10
CA ASN A 27 -6.24 -5.84 -13.70
C ASN A 27 -5.98 -6.05 -15.20
N HIS A 28 -5.83 -7.31 -15.60
CA HIS A 28 -5.51 -7.67 -16.99
C HIS A 28 -6.67 -7.44 -17.97
N ASN A 29 -7.91 -7.30 -17.49
CA ASN A 29 -9.10 -7.12 -18.32
C ASN A 29 -9.46 -5.65 -18.58
N VAL A 30 -8.63 -4.72 -18.11
CA VAL A 30 -8.91 -3.28 -18.18
C VAL A 30 -7.67 -2.54 -18.66
N LYS A 31 -7.87 -1.44 -19.40
CA LYS A 31 -6.78 -0.54 -19.81
C LYS A 31 -5.99 -0.07 -18.58
N SER A 32 -4.66 -0.14 -18.65
CA SER A 32 -3.74 0.29 -17.58
C SER A 32 -4.03 1.72 -17.10
N ALA A 33 -4.40 2.64 -17.99
CA ALA A 33 -4.78 4.01 -17.61
C ALA A 33 -6.02 4.07 -16.70
N SER A 34 -7.00 3.20 -16.90
CA SER A 34 -8.17 3.10 -16.02
C SER A 34 -7.79 2.50 -14.68
N SER A 35 -6.93 1.48 -14.65
CA SER A 35 -6.37 0.93 -13.41
C SER A 35 -5.58 1.96 -12.62
N TYR A 36 -4.76 2.77 -13.29
CA TYR A 36 -4.00 3.87 -12.68
C TYR A 36 -4.93 4.87 -11.98
N ARG A 37 -6.00 5.32 -12.66
CA ARG A 37 -7.00 6.21 -12.06
C ARG A 37 -7.71 5.58 -10.86
N ARG A 38 -7.99 4.27 -10.89
CA ARG A 38 -8.59 3.56 -9.75
C ARG A 38 -7.66 3.53 -8.54
N ILE A 39 -6.38 3.25 -8.76
CA ILE A 39 -5.36 3.27 -7.70
C ILE A 39 -5.24 4.69 -7.10
N GLN A 40 -5.18 5.73 -7.95
CA GLN A 40 -5.13 7.12 -7.48
C GLN A 40 -6.35 7.49 -6.64
N ARG A 41 -7.57 7.17 -7.11
CA ARG A 41 -8.80 7.44 -6.35
C ARG A 41 -8.79 6.72 -5.02
N PHE A 42 -8.40 5.45 -4.99
CA PHE A 42 -8.29 4.69 -3.74
C PHE A 42 -7.34 5.38 -2.76
N LEU A 43 -6.12 5.74 -3.18
CA LEU A 43 -5.13 6.39 -2.31
C LEU A 43 -5.51 7.81 -1.87
N THR A 44 -6.41 8.48 -2.60
CA THR A 44 -6.84 9.85 -2.29
C THR A 44 -8.09 9.89 -1.42
N GLU A 45 -9.05 9.01 -1.71
CA GLU A 45 -10.38 9.04 -1.11
C GLU A 45 -10.51 8.07 0.07
N HIS A 46 -9.64 7.06 0.17
CA HIS A 46 -9.70 6.07 1.24
C HIS A 46 -8.68 6.37 2.33
N VAL A 47 -9.19 6.62 3.54
CA VAL A 47 -8.37 6.70 4.75
C VAL A 47 -8.04 5.29 5.22
N ILE A 48 -6.75 4.99 5.33
CA ILE A 48 -6.27 3.73 5.91
C ILE A 48 -6.13 3.93 7.41
N ASP A 49 -6.97 3.23 8.18
CA ASP A 49 -6.86 3.17 9.63
C ASP A 49 -5.75 2.19 10.03
N PHE A 50 -4.68 2.72 10.61
CA PHE A 50 -3.52 1.91 11.01
C PHE A 50 -3.85 0.90 12.12
N ASN A 51 -4.89 1.13 12.94
CA ASN A 51 -5.33 0.14 13.92
C ASN A 51 -5.95 -1.07 13.21
N GLN A 52 -6.79 -0.83 12.20
CA GLN A 52 -7.37 -1.91 11.39
C GLN A 52 -6.29 -2.67 10.61
N VAL A 53 -5.28 -1.97 10.09
CA VAL A 53 -4.12 -2.62 9.44
C VAL A 53 -3.34 -3.47 10.45
N ALA A 54 -3.11 -2.96 11.66
CA ALA A 54 -2.44 -3.72 12.71
C ALA A 54 -3.23 -4.99 13.06
N THR A 55 -4.54 -4.88 13.33
CA THR A 55 -5.41 -6.04 13.58
C THR A 55 -5.36 -7.05 12.43
N PHE A 56 -5.48 -6.57 11.18
CA PHE A 56 -5.38 -7.42 10.00
C PHE A 56 -4.05 -8.18 9.93
N ILE A 57 -2.92 -7.53 10.21
CA ILE A 57 -1.59 -8.18 10.20
C ILE A 57 -1.48 -9.22 11.32
N PHE A 58 -1.94 -8.90 12.53
CA PHE A 58 -1.92 -9.83 13.65
C PHE A 58 -2.76 -11.08 13.36
N GLU A 59 -3.94 -10.91 12.76
CA GLU A 59 -4.80 -12.03 12.34
C GLU A 59 -4.18 -12.80 11.16
N LEU A 60 -3.62 -12.12 10.16
CA LEU A 60 -3.06 -12.75 8.96
C LEU A 60 -1.91 -13.71 9.28
N PHE A 61 -1.12 -13.39 10.30
CA PHE A 61 0.05 -14.18 10.70
C PHE A 61 -0.12 -14.90 12.05
N SER A 62 -1.31 -14.85 12.65
CA SER A 62 -1.60 -15.41 13.98
C SER A 62 -0.58 -14.99 15.05
N LEU A 63 -0.27 -13.70 15.10
CA LEU A 63 0.73 -13.15 16.02
C LEU A 63 0.14 -13.02 17.44
N GLU A 64 0.82 -13.59 18.43
CA GLU A 64 0.39 -13.51 19.84
C GLU A 64 1.38 -12.74 20.72
N LYS A 65 2.67 -13.06 20.61
CA LYS A 65 3.75 -12.38 21.33
C LYS A 65 4.68 -11.74 20.33
N VAL A 66 4.72 -10.40 20.35
CA VAL A 66 5.56 -9.60 19.44
C VAL A 66 6.55 -8.77 20.23
N THR A 67 7.70 -8.51 19.62
CA THR A 67 8.69 -7.56 20.15
C THR A 67 8.46 -6.21 19.48
N LEU A 68 8.24 -5.16 20.27
CA LEU A 68 8.18 -3.80 19.75
C LEU A 68 9.59 -3.34 19.39
N THR A 69 9.81 -3.04 18.10
CA THR A 69 11.05 -2.42 17.61
C THR A 69 10.72 -1.04 17.09
N LEU A 70 11.48 -0.02 17.52
CA LEU A 70 11.30 1.36 17.12
C LEU A 70 12.57 1.81 16.36
N ASP A 71 12.40 2.18 15.10
CA ASP A 71 13.45 2.78 14.28
C ASP A 71 12.99 4.13 13.73
N ARG A 72 13.87 5.13 13.73
CA ARG A 72 13.51 6.47 13.25
C ARG A 72 13.66 6.52 11.73
N THR A 73 12.53 6.50 11.03
CA THR A 73 12.52 6.74 9.58
C THR A 73 12.42 8.23 9.28
N ASN A 74 13.41 8.79 8.57
CA ASN A 74 13.36 10.17 8.07
C ASN A 74 12.93 10.17 6.60
N TRP A 75 11.72 10.62 6.32
CA TRP A 75 11.25 10.79 4.95
C TRP A 75 11.87 12.05 4.34
N LYS A 76 12.33 11.98 3.09
CA LYS A 76 12.86 13.14 2.38
C LYS A 76 12.08 13.38 1.10
N TRP A 77 11.71 14.64 0.89
CA TRP A 77 11.13 15.13 -0.36
C TRP A 77 12.10 16.10 -1.03
N GLY A 78 12.82 15.61 -2.02
CA GLY A 78 13.96 16.35 -2.59
C GLY A 78 15.01 16.65 -1.52
N LYS A 79 15.35 17.94 -1.34
CA LYS A 79 16.31 18.38 -0.30
C LYS A 79 15.66 18.63 1.07
N LYS A 80 14.33 18.56 1.17
CA LYS A 80 13.59 18.81 2.42
C LYS A 80 13.40 17.51 3.19
N THR A 81 13.76 17.51 4.46
CA THR A 81 13.37 16.44 5.39
C THR A 81 11.93 16.67 5.82
N LEU A 82 11.08 15.65 5.62
CA LEU A 82 9.75 15.55 6.21
C LEU A 82 9.94 14.78 7.52
N ILE A 83 9.85 15.51 8.63
CA ILE A 83 9.88 14.90 9.95
C ILE A 83 8.46 14.38 10.19
N SER A 84 8.33 13.09 10.50
CA SER A 84 7.07 12.48 10.96
C SER A 84 6.71 12.98 12.34
#